data_AF-A0A7X6L7K7-F1
#
_entry.id   AF-A0A7X6L7K7-F1
#
_cell.length_a   1.000
_cell.length_b   1.000
_cell.length_c   1.000
_cell.angle_alpha   90.00
_cell.angle_beta   90.00
_cell.angle_gamma   90.00
#
_symmetry.space_group_name_H-M   'P 1'
#
loop_
_entity.id
_entity.type
_entity.pdbx_description
1 polymer ?
#
loop_
_entity_poly.entity_id
_entity_poly.type
_entity_poly.pdbx_seq_one_letter_code
_entity_poly.pdbx_strand_id
1 'polypeptide(L)'
;MHPFVPILVVTILATVAAFCLGLRYLEREDQPSAAMERIPDVFPRVSVAEAHRIMQQYRDCPAETCDIKRLAYWTLVDAGHITPSLRAERIAR
;
A
#
# COMPACT_ATOMS: atom_id res chain seq x y z
N MET A 1 35.00 38.04 11.70
CA MET A 1 33.75 37.25 11.72
C MET A 1 33.56 36.66 10.34
N HIS A 2 33.74 35.36 10.16
CA HIS A 2 33.78 34.72 8.83
C HIS A 2 32.35 34.46 8.32
N PRO A 3 31.89 35.15 7.25
CA PRO A 3 30.53 35.01 6.72
C PRO A 3 30.25 33.62 6.15
N PHE A 4 31.26 32.77 6.02
CA PHE A 4 31.14 31.38 5.57
C PHE A 4 30.33 30.50 6.52
N VAL A 5 30.42 30.75 7.84
CA VAL A 5 29.70 29.95 8.84
C VAL A 5 28.18 30.09 8.71
N PRO A 6 27.59 31.31 8.68
CA PRO A 6 26.15 31.44 8.52
C PRO A 6 25.67 30.94 7.15
N ILE A 7 26.45 31.10 6.08
CA ILE A 7 26.10 30.58 4.74
C ILE A 7 26.05 29.05 4.75
N LEU A 8 27.04 28.39 5.37
CA LEU A 8 27.06 26.94 5.52
C LEU A 8 25.85 26.44 6.31
N VAL A 9 25.51 27.09 7.42
CA VAL A 9 24.36 26.68 8.25
C VAL A 9 23.04 26.79 7.49
N VAL A 10 22.83 27.87 6.73
CA VAL A 10 21.60 28.06 5.94
C VAL A 10 21.47 26.99 4.85
N THR A 11 22.55 26.66 4.15
CA THR A 11 22.53 25.64 3.10
C THR A 11 22.24 24.24 3.66
N ILE A 12 22.79 23.90 4.84
CA ILE A 12 22.48 22.65 5.53
C ILE A 12 21.00 22.61 5.95
N LEU A 13 20.47 23.68 6.55
CA LEU A 13 19.07 23.72 6.97
C LEU A 13 18.11 23.59 5.77
N ALA A 14 18.40 24.26 4.65
CA ALA A 14 17.57 24.18 3.45
C ALA A 14 17.56 22.77 2.83
N THR A 15 18.73 22.11 2.78
CA THR A 15 18.83 20.75 2.24
C THR A 15 18.15 19.73 3.13
N VAL A 16 18.31 19.82 4.46
CA VAL A 16 17.59 18.97 5.41
C VAL A 16 16.08 19.18 5.30
N ALA A 17 15.62 20.43 5.21
CA ALA A 17 14.19 20.72 5.05
C ALA A 17 13.63 20.16 3.75
N ALA A 18 14.33 20.34 2.63
CA ALA A 18 13.92 19.78 1.33
C ALA A 18 13.89 18.25 1.35
N PHE A 19 14.88 17.61 1.96
CA PHE A 19 14.93 16.15 2.11
C PHE A 19 13.79 15.62 2.99
N CYS A 20 13.56 16.24 4.15
CA CYS A 20 12.43 15.90 5.02
C CYS A 20 11.08 16.09 4.32
N LEU A 21 10.94 17.13 3.50
CA LEU A 21 9.74 17.38 2.70
C LEU A 21 9.56 16.34 1.59
N GLY A 22 10.65 15.91 0.96
CA GLY A 22 10.66 14.82 -0.03
C GLY A 22 10.27 13.48 0.59
N LEU A 23 10.79 13.14 1.77
CA LEU A 23 10.39 11.93 2.49
C LEU A 23 8.91 11.96 2.88
N ARG A 24 8.41 13.11 3.39
CA ARG A 24 6.98 13.31 3.67
C ARG A 24 6.12 13.20 2.41
N TYR A 25 6.63 13.64 1.27
CA TYR A 25 5.93 13.56 -0.01
C TYR A 25 5.85 12.11 -0.51
N LEU A 26 6.94 11.35 -0.44
CA LEU A 26 6.94 9.92 -0.77
C LEU A 26 6.04 9.11 0.17
N GLU A 27 6.06 9.40 1.48
CA GLU A 27 5.15 8.77 2.43
C GLU A 27 3.68 9.15 2.19
N ARG A 28 3.42 10.35 1.64
CA ARG A 28 2.08 10.77 1.21
C ARG A 28 1.61 10.09 -0.08
N GLU A 29 2.53 9.69 -0.95
CA GLU A 29 2.21 8.87 -2.12
C GLU A 29 1.86 7.43 -1.72
N ASP A 30 2.47 6.91 -0.63
CA ASP A 30 2.13 5.60 -0.05
C ASP A 30 0.81 5.63 0.72
N GLN A 31 0.42 6.79 1.26
CA GLN A 31 -0.90 7.01 1.84
C GLN A 31 -1.96 7.04 0.73
N PRO A 32 -2.85 6.03 0.61
CA PRO A 32 -3.90 6.06 -0.39
C PRO A 32 -4.74 7.29 -0.11
N SER A 33 -4.68 8.23 -1.05
CA SER A 33 -5.32 9.53 -0.96
C SER A 33 -6.72 9.36 -0.39
N ALA A 34 -6.99 10.07 0.72
CA ALA A 34 -8.31 10.23 1.34
C ALA A 34 -9.32 10.98 0.43
N ALA A 35 -9.14 10.92 -0.88
CA ALA A 35 -10.13 11.21 -1.90
C ALA A 35 -10.67 9.85 -2.38
N MET A 36 -11.63 9.33 -1.61
CA MET A 36 -12.61 8.35 -2.04
C MET A 36 -13.46 8.96 -3.17
N GLU A 37 -12.84 9.29 -4.32
CA GLU A 37 -13.56 9.51 -5.56
C GLU A 37 -13.86 8.12 -6.11
N ARG A 38 -15.12 7.77 -5.97
CA ARG A 38 -15.81 6.57 -6.45
C ARG A 38 -15.47 6.30 -7.92
N ILE A 39 -14.44 5.48 -8.17
CA ILE A 39 -14.27 4.77 -9.45
C ILE A 39 -14.66 3.32 -9.19
N PRO A 40 -15.92 2.92 -9.43
CA PRO A 40 -16.21 1.51 -9.56
C PRO A 40 -15.64 1.07 -10.93
N ASP A 41 -15.26 -0.21 -11.02
CA ASP A 41 -15.21 -0.95 -12.29
C ASP A 41 -13.95 -0.82 -13.16
N VAL A 42 -12.85 -1.48 -12.75
CA VAL A 42 -11.92 -2.15 -13.71
C VAL A 42 -11.44 -3.51 -13.20
N PHE A 43 -11.44 -3.74 -11.88
CA PHE A 43 -11.25 -5.06 -11.30
C PHE A 43 -12.49 -5.41 -10.49
N PRO A 44 -13.05 -6.63 -10.56
CA PRO A 44 -14.08 -7.08 -9.63
C PRO A 44 -13.40 -7.27 -8.27
N ARG A 45 -13.01 -6.17 -7.62
CA ARG A 45 -12.56 -6.14 -6.24
C ARG A 45 -13.81 -6.32 -5.41
N VAL A 46 -13.95 -7.49 -4.79
CA VAL A 46 -14.96 -7.71 -3.76
C VAL A 46 -14.70 -6.72 -2.62
N SER A 47 -15.73 -6.29 -1.91
CA SER A 47 -15.50 -5.45 -0.72
C SER A 47 -14.72 -6.25 0.33
N VAL A 48 -14.03 -5.59 1.26
CA VAL A 48 -13.31 -6.27 2.36
C VAL A 48 -14.25 -7.20 3.14
N ALA A 49 -15.47 -6.77 3.42
CA ALA A 49 -16.48 -7.58 4.10
C ALA A 49 -16.85 -8.84 3.29
N GLU A 50 -17.03 -8.67 1.98
CA GLU A 50 -17.32 -9.76 1.06
C GLU A 50 -16.12 -10.72 0.90
N ALA A 51 -14.90 -10.19 0.88
CA ALA A 51 -13.68 -10.98 0.85
C ALA A 51 -13.55 -11.84 2.11
N HIS A 52 -13.83 -11.29 3.29
CA HIS A 52 -13.89 -12.07 4.52
C HIS A 52 -14.96 -13.16 4.46
N ARG A 53 -16.15 -12.85 3.94
CA ARG A 53 -17.23 -13.84 3.76
C ARG A 53 -16.81 -14.96 2.82
N ILE A 54 -16.20 -14.64 1.68
CA ILE A 54 -15.68 -15.62 0.73
C ILE A 54 -14.60 -16.49 1.37
N MET A 55 -13.65 -15.89 2.08
CA MET A 55 -12.58 -16.64 2.77
C MET A 55 -13.14 -17.63 3.80
N GLN A 56 -14.21 -17.25 4.50
CA GLN A 56 -14.91 -18.11 5.46
C GLN A 56 -15.76 -19.19 4.77
N GLN A 57 -16.52 -18.82 3.74
CA GLN A 57 -17.41 -19.72 3.00
C GLN A 57 -16.63 -20.80 2.24
N TYR A 58 -15.48 -20.44 1.68
CA TYR A 58 -14.59 -21.34 0.94
C TYR A 58 -13.40 -21.80 1.79
N ARG A 59 -13.61 -22.06 3.10
CA ARG A 59 -12.53 -22.49 4.01
C ARG A 59 -11.81 -23.75 3.52
N ASP A 60 -12.56 -24.69 2.95
CA ASP A 60 -12.09 -26.02 2.56
C ASP A 60 -11.35 -26.04 1.21
N CYS A 61 -11.43 -24.93 0.46
CA CYS A 61 -10.73 -24.80 -0.81
C CYS A 61 -9.50 -23.88 -0.65
N PRO A 62 -8.30 -24.25 -1.12
CA PRO A 62 -7.16 -23.35 -1.06
C PRO A 62 -7.28 -22.20 -2.08
N ALA A 63 -6.71 -21.04 -1.74
CA ALA A 63 -6.72 -19.85 -2.60
C ALA A 63 -5.93 -20.05 -3.91
N GLU A 64 -5.14 -21.11 -3.99
CA GLU A 64 -4.32 -21.48 -5.13
C GLU A 64 -5.15 -22.13 -6.23
N THR A 65 -6.17 -22.90 -5.84
CA THR A 65 -7.03 -23.68 -6.74
C THR A 65 -8.40 -23.05 -6.97
N CYS A 66 -8.84 -22.15 -6.08
CA CYS A 66 -10.11 -21.44 -6.21
C CYS A 66 -9.90 -19.98 -6.58
N ASP A 67 -10.35 -19.62 -7.77
CA ASP A 67 -10.24 -18.26 -8.31
C ASP A 67 -10.98 -17.23 -7.44
N ILE A 68 -12.16 -17.59 -6.93
CA ILE A 68 -12.96 -16.73 -6.05
C ILE A 68 -12.26 -16.47 -4.72
N LYS A 69 -11.64 -17.49 -4.13
CA LYS A 69 -10.85 -17.33 -2.90
C LYS A 69 -9.54 -16.60 -3.16
N ARG A 70 -8.91 -16.81 -4.31
CA ARG A 70 -7.72 -16.05 -4.76
C ARG A 70 -8.03 -14.56 -4.85
N LEU A 71 -9.16 -14.23 -5.45
CA LEU A 71 -9.63 -12.86 -5.61
C LEU A 71 -9.93 -12.21 -4.25
N ALA A 72 -10.61 -12.91 -3.34
CA ALA A 72 -10.83 -12.44 -1.96
C ALA A 72 -9.51 -12.28 -1.18
N TYR A 73 -8.59 -13.22 -1.32
CA TYR A 73 -7.27 -13.16 -0.68
C TYR A 73 -6.49 -11.92 -1.12
N TRP A 74 -6.35 -11.68 -2.43
CA TRP A 74 -5.63 -10.51 -2.93
C TRP A 74 -6.34 -9.21 -2.61
N THR A 75 -7.67 -9.19 -2.55
CA THR A 75 -8.42 -8.02 -2.04
C THR A 75 -8.01 -7.68 -0.60
N LEU A 76 -7.86 -8.68 0.27
CA LEU A 76 -7.48 -8.46 1.66
C LEU A 76 -5.99 -8.08 1.81
N VAL A 77 -5.13 -8.58 0.92
CA VAL A 77 -3.72 -8.16 0.85
C VAL A 77 -3.61 -6.71 0.39
N ASP A 78 -4.28 -6.34 -0.70
CA ASP A 78 -4.31 -4.97 -1.24
C ASP A 78 -4.86 -3.97 -0.21
N ALA A 79 -5.84 -4.41 0.60
CA ALA A 79 -6.42 -3.60 1.67
C ALA A 79 -5.61 -3.63 2.98
N GLY A 80 -4.47 -4.32 3.04
CA GLY A 80 -3.58 -4.37 4.21
C GLY A 80 -4.10 -5.21 5.39
N HIS A 81 -5.14 -6.02 5.19
CA HIS A 81 -5.72 -6.88 6.24
C HIS A 81 -4.96 -8.20 6.42
N ILE A 82 -4.21 -8.66 5.41
CA ILE A 82 -3.47 -9.92 5.42
C ILE A 82 -2.09 -9.70 4.79
N THR A 83 -1.03 -10.17 5.43
CA THR A 83 0.30 -10.22 4.82
C THR A 83 0.38 -11.38 3.82
N PRO A 84 0.84 -11.15 2.59
CA PRO A 84 0.96 -12.21 1.63
C PRO A 84 1.95 -13.27 2.12
N SER A 85 1.58 -14.54 2.02
CA SER A 85 2.51 -15.64 2.29
C SER A 85 3.55 -15.76 1.16
N LEU A 86 4.79 -16.13 1.48
CA LEU A 86 5.85 -16.39 0.50
C LEU A 86 5.44 -17.37 -0.61
N ARG A 87 4.52 -18.29 -0.30
CA ARG A 87 3.96 -19.24 -1.27
C ARG A 87 3.01 -18.55 -2.25
N ALA A 88 2.12 -17.69 -1.77
CA ALA A 88 1.20 -16.93 -2.62
C ALA A 88 1.94 -15.94 -3.53
N GLU A 89 3.00 -15.29 -3.01
CA GLU A 89 3.85 -14.40 -3.82
C GLU A 89 4.53 -15.12 -4.98
N ARG A 90 4.94 -16.38 -4.78
CA ARG A 90 5.56 -17.18 -5.84
C ARG A 90 4.61 -17.55 -6.96
N ILE A 91 3.32 -17.72 -6.64
CA ILE A 91 2.29 -18.14 -7.61
C ILE A 91 1.75 -16.95 -8.40
N ALA A 92 1.79 -15.73 -7.84
CA ALA A 92 1.36 -14.52 -8.52
C ALA A 92 2.40 -13.93 -9.51
N ARG A 93 3.62 -14.46 -9.50
CA ARG A 93 4.74 -14.00 -10.33
C ARG A 93 4.87 -14.86 -11.58
#